data_AF-A0AA35QSJ9-F1
#
_entry.id   AF-A0AA35QSJ9-F1
#
_cell.length_a   1.000
_cell.length_b   1.000
_cell.length_c   1.000
_cell.angle_alpha   90.00
_cell.angle_beta   90.00
_cell.angle_gamma   90.00
#
_symmetry.space_group_name_H-M   'P 1'
#
loop_
_entity.id
_entity.type
_entity.pdbx_description
1 polymer ?
#
loop_
_entity_poly.entity_id
_entity_poly.type
_entity_poly.pdbx_seq_one_letter_code
_entity_poly.pdbx_strand_id
1 'polypeptide(L)'
;MIAPPQCVLSDVWVVPVSELGTSDKQIHCRSHLGHLLHDGDCVWGFDLSQANLNDANLDKMNPADIPDVVLVKKSYGDKVKRSKQRNWQLQMIDREMDVTVATTNEKGAEEDYEEFLEDLEEDTIYRKNVNIFFNPGLQTVAVGDSDVSEDVPRVGLEEMLQEMTINDRRD
;
A
#
# COMPACT_ATOMS: atom_id res chain seq x y z
N MET A 1 20.59 -9.88 -2.08
CA MET A 1 20.64 -9.32 -3.45
C MET A 1 19.30 -8.61 -3.65
N ILE A 2 19.29 -7.28 -3.76
CA ILE A 2 18.05 -6.50 -3.85
C ILE A 2 17.49 -6.68 -5.27
N ALA A 3 16.30 -7.24 -5.43
CA ALA A 3 15.64 -7.28 -6.73
C ALA A 3 15.45 -5.82 -7.22
N PRO A 4 15.86 -5.48 -8.45
CA PRO A 4 15.60 -4.15 -8.98
C PRO A 4 14.09 -3.90 -9.03
N PRO A 5 13.61 -2.66 -8.81
CA PRO A 5 12.21 -2.33 -9.02
C PRO A 5 11.87 -2.71 -10.47
N GLN A 6 11.00 -3.69 -10.65
CA GLN A 6 10.61 -4.18 -11.97
C GLN A 6 9.60 -3.22 -12.58
N CYS A 7 10.00 -2.00 -12.88
CA CYS A 7 9.15 -1.10 -13.66
C CYS A 7 9.07 -1.62 -15.09
N VAL A 8 7.90 -2.15 -15.46
CA VAL A 8 7.61 -2.62 -16.82
C VAL A 8 6.64 -1.62 -17.44
N LEU A 9 7.02 -1.11 -18.60
CA LEU A 9 6.17 -0.21 -19.37
C LEU A 9 4.97 -0.97 -19.93
N SER A 10 3.77 -0.44 -19.72
CA SER A 10 2.53 -1.00 -20.26
C SER A 10 1.60 0.11 -20.75
N ASP A 11 0.94 -0.12 -21.88
CA ASP A 11 -0.19 0.70 -22.31
C ASP A 11 -1.47 0.11 -21.68
N VAL A 12 -2.24 0.94 -20.97
CA VAL A 12 -3.43 0.51 -20.23
C VAL A 12 -4.61 1.42 -20.54
N TRP A 13 -5.81 0.85 -20.44
CA TRP A 13 -7.07 1.56 -20.58
C TRP A 13 -7.79 1.56 -19.23
N VAL A 14 -8.07 2.76 -18.72
CA VAL A 14 -8.69 2.93 -17.41
C VAL A 14 -10.01 3.68 -17.52
N VAL A 15 -10.89 3.42 -16.57
CA VAL A 15 -12.15 4.14 -16.39
C VAL A 15 -12.19 4.65 -14.96
N PRO A 16 -12.54 5.93 -14.71
CA PRO A 16 -12.76 6.42 -13.35
C PRO A 16 -13.82 5.56 -12.65
N VAL A 17 -13.54 5.13 -11.42
CA VAL A 17 -14.47 4.26 -10.65
C VAL A 17 -15.86 4.91 -10.50
N SER A 18 -15.93 6.24 -10.42
CA SER A 18 -17.18 7.01 -10.37
C SER A 18 -18.01 6.94 -11.65
N GLU A 19 -17.39 6.65 -12.80
CA GLU A 19 -18.06 6.55 -14.11
C GLU A 19 -18.31 5.11 -14.54
N LEU A 20 -17.79 4.13 -13.78
CA LEU A 20 -17.89 2.72 -14.10
C LEU A 20 -19.36 2.29 -14.21
N GLY A 21 -19.74 1.76 -15.38
CA GLY A 21 -21.10 1.30 -15.66
C GLY A 21 -22.10 2.42 -16.02
N THR A 22 -21.69 3.68 -15.97
CA THR A 22 -22.51 4.83 -16.42
C THR A 22 -22.05 5.35 -17.78
N SER A 23 -20.75 5.31 -18.04
CA SER A 23 -20.12 5.80 -19.27
C SER A 23 -19.15 4.76 -19.81
N ASP A 24 -19.09 4.62 -21.13
CA ASP A 24 -18.13 3.76 -21.83
C ASP A 24 -16.82 4.49 -22.18
N LYS A 25 -16.61 5.69 -21.63
CA LYS A 25 -15.41 6.49 -21.89
C LYS A 25 -14.21 5.89 -21.17
N GLN A 26 -13.28 5.33 -21.95
CA GLN A 26 -12.00 4.85 -21.47
C GLN A 26 -10.90 5.89 -21.74
N ILE A 27 -9.95 5.98 -20.83
CA ILE A 27 -8.77 6.84 -20.95
C ILE A 27 -7.57 5.93 -21.16
N HIS A 28 -6.84 6.19 -22.23
CA HIS A 28 -5.58 5.50 -22.50
C HIS A 28 -4.45 6.19 -21.70
N CYS A 29 -3.65 5.40 -20.99
CA CYS A 29 -2.42 5.91 -20.38
C CYS A 29 -1.29 4.90 -20.46
N ARG A 30 -0.06 5.42 -20.49
CA ARG A 30 1.16 4.63 -20.45
C ARG A 30 1.67 4.60 -19.02
N SER A 31 1.77 3.41 -18.44
CA SER A 31 2.11 3.18 -17.04
C SER A 31 3.42 2.43 -16.87
N HIS A 32 4.06 2.63 -15.72
CA HIS A 32 5.24 1.88 -15.27
C HIS A 32 4.89 0.66 -14.41
N LEU A 33 3.58 0.47 -14.14
CA LEU A 33 3.04 -0.59 -13.29
C LEU A 33 2.71 -1.87 -14.08
N GLY A 34 3.27 -2.06 -15.27
CA GLY A 34 2.89 -3.17 -16.17
C GLY A 34 3.15 -4.58 -15.64
N HIS A 35 4.07 -4.71 -14.69
CA HIS A 35 4.34 -5.98 -14.00
C HIS A 35 3.32 -6.32 -12.90
N LEU A 36 2.47 -5.35 -12.55
CA LEU A 36 1.61 -5.38 -11.36
C LEU A 36 0.12 -5.38 -11.70
N LEU A 37 -0.25 -4.71 -12.79
CA LEU A 37 -1.63 -4.50 -13.20
C LEU A 37 -2.16 -5.67 -14.05
N HIS A 38 -3.35 -6.12 -13.70
CA HIS A 38 -4.18 -7.05 -14.46
C HIS A 38 -5.56 -6.41 -14.76
N ASP A 39 -6.26 -6.96 -15.74
CA ASP A 39 -7.60 -6.49 -16.10
C ASP A 39 -8.56 -6.60 -14.91
N GLY A 40 -9.25 -5.50 -14.59
CA GLY A 40 -10.17 -5.43 -13.45
C GLY A 40 -9.55 -4.95 -12.14
N ASP A 41 -8.24 -4.71 -12.10
CA ASP A 41 -7.59 -4.10 -10.93
C ASP A 41 -8.03 -2.64 -10.72
N CYS A 42 -8.14 -2.25 -9.45
CA CYS A 42 -8.30 -0.85 -9.08
C CYS A 42 -6.93 -0.18 -8.93
N VAL A 43 -6.81 1.06 -9.38
CA VAL A 43 -5.57 1.84 -9.33
C VAL A 43 -5.83 3.26 -8.84
N TRP A 44 -4.84 3.81 -8.14
CA TRP A 44 -4.77 5.21 -7.77
C TRP A 44 -3.90 5.97 -8.77
N GLY A 45 -4.35 7.16 -9.11
CA GLY A 45 -3.65 8.02 -10.05
C GLY A 45 -4.16 9.46 -10.01
N PHE A 46 -3.45 10.33 -10.72
CA PHE A 46 -3.83 11.72 -10.91
C PHE A 46 -4.52 11.89 -12.26
N ASP A 47 -5.69 12.51 -12.26
CA ASP A 47 -6.35 13.01 -13.46
C ASP A 47 -5.87 14.43 -13.72
N LEU A 48 -4.95 14.57 -14.69
CA LEU A 48 -4.38 15.86 -15.08
C LEU A 48 -5.30 16.60 -16.06
N SER A 49 -6.23 15.91 -16.73
CA SER A 49 -7.17 16.52 -17.67
C SER A 49 -8.16 17.47 -16.99
N GLN A 50 -8.49 17.19 -15.72
CA GLN A 50 -9.36 18.01 -14.88
C GLN A 50 -8.60 18.91 -13.88
N ALA A 51 -7.28 18.76 -13.79
CA ALA A 51 -6.48 19.50 -12.83
C ALA A 51 -6.23 20.94 -13.28
N ASN A 52 -6.65 21.92 -12.48
CA ASN A 52 -6.29 23.32 -12.68
C ASN A 52 -4.98 23.63 -11.94
N LEU A 53 -3.86 23.44 -12.62
CA LEU A 53 -2.52 23.60 -12.05
C LEU A 53 -1.93 24.96 -12.41
N ASN A 54 -1.35 25.64 -11.43
CA ASN A 54 -0.58 26.88 -11.64
C ASN A 54 0.92 26.54 -11.61
N ASP A 55 1.44 25.98 -12.71
CA ASP A 55 2.85 25.60 -12.83
C ASP A 55 3.46 26.14 -14.13
N ALA A 56 4.51 26.95 -13.99
CA ALA A 56 5.15 27.63 -15.10
C ALA A 56 5.94 26.70 -16.05
N ASN A 57 6.18 25.44 -15.68
CA ASN A 57 6.80 24.46 -16.57
C ASN A 57 5.75 23.74 -17.40
N LEU A 58 4.61 23.38 -16.79
CA LEU A 58 3.45 22.84 -17.51
C LEU A 58 2.94 23.82 -18.57
N ASP A 59 2.89 25.12 -18.24
CA ASP A 59 2.49 26.18 -19.18
C ASP A 59 3.39 26.28 -20.42
N LYS A 60 4.65 25.85 -20.31
CA LYS A 60 5.63 25.86 -21.40
C LYS A 60 5.66 24.56 -22.20
N MET A 61 5.03 23.51 -21.69
CA MET A 61 5.02 22.20 -22.32
C MET A 61 3.94 22.15 -23.41
N ASN A 62 4.16 21.32 -24.43
CA ASN A 62 3.13 21.09 -25.44
C ASN A 62 1.98 20.29 -24.81
N PRO A 63 0.71 20.76 -24.89
CA PRO A 63 -0.42 20.04 -24.32
C PRO A 63 -0.56 18.59 -24.80
N ALA A 64 -0.09 18.27 -26.01
CA ALA A 64 -0.13 16.91 -26.54
C ALA A 64 0.88 15.94 -25.88
N ASP A 65 1.91 16.46 -25.22
CA ASP A 65 2.93 15.66 -24.53
C ASP A 65 2.58 15.43 -23.05
N ILE A 66 1.56 16.12 -22.54
CA ILE A 66 1.07 15.99 -21.17
C ILE A 66 0.06 14.82 -21.14
N PRO A 67 0.27 13.79 -20.28
CA PRO A 67 -0.68 12.70 -20.17
C PRO A 67 -1.97 13.14 -19.49
N ASP A 68 -3.11 12.61 -19.93
CA ASP A 68 -4.40 12.89 -19.29
C ASP A 68 -4.47 12.29 -17.87
N VAL A 69 -3.92 11.10 -17.68
CA VAL A 69 -3.93 10.37 -16.40
C VAL A 69 -2.56 9.76 -16.13
N VAL A 70 -2.11 9.87 -14.87
CA VAL A 70 -0.87 9.25 -14.38
C VAL A 70 -1.20 8.27 -13.26
N LEU A 71 -0.93 6.98 -13.46
CA LEU A 71 -1.13 5.95 -12.44
C LEU A 71 0.09 5.86 -11.51
N VAL A 72 -0.17 5.70 -10.21
CA VAL A 72 0.86 5.76 -9.16
C VAL A 72 0.91 4.47 -8.34
N LYS A 73 -0.24 3.98 -7.87
CA LYS A 73 -0.30 2.87 -6.91
C LYS A 73 -1.44 1.92 -7.26
N LYS A 74 -1.21 0.60 -7.26
CA LYS A 74 -2.30 -0.38 -7.34
C LYS A 74 -3.05 -0.41 -6.02
N SER A 75 -4.38 -0.51 -6.08
CA SER A 75 -5.23 -0.70 -4.90
C SER A 75 -5.49 -2.18 -4.69
N TYR A 76 -5.08 -2.71 -3.54
CA TYR A 76 -5.24 -4.12 -3.19
C TYR A 76 -6.49 -4.33 -2.33
N GLY A 77 -7.66 -4.34 -2.98
CA GLY A 77 -8.92 -4.80 -2.39
C GLY A 77 -9.29 -4.19 -1.03
N ASP A 78 -9.92 -5.00 -0.18
CA ASP A 78 -10.47 -4.57 1.12
C ASP A 78 -9.38 -4.51 2.21
N LYS A 79 -9.05 -3.28 2.65
CA LYS A 79 -8.09 -3.01 3.73
C LYS A 79 -8.40 -3.78 5.02
N VAL A 80 -9.67 -3.89 5.40
CA VAL A 80 -10.08 -4.57 6.64
C VAL A 80 -9.80 -6.06 6.56
N LYS A 81 -10.00 -6.67 5.39
CA LYS A 81 -9.66 -8.09 5.18
C LYS A 81 -8.15 -8.32 5.24
N ARG A 82 -7.35 -7.42 4.65
CA ARG A 82 -5.88 -7.50 4.68
C ARG A 82 -5.33 -7.39 6.09
N SER A 83 -5.74 -6.37 6.85
CA SER A 83 -5.31 -6.16 8.23
C SER A 83 -5.58 -7.39 9.11
N LYS A 84 -6.74 -8.04 8.97
CA LYS A 84 -7.09 -9.27 9.70
C LYS A 84 -6.24 -10.50 9.34
N GLN A 85 -5.66 -10.54 8.14
CA GLN A 85 -4.80 -11.64 7.69
C GLN A 85 -3.32 -11.40 8.00
N ARG A 86 -2.98 -10.22 8.54
CA ARG A 86 -1.62 -9.86 8.91
C ARG A 86 -1.15 -10.71 10.09
N ASN A 87 -0.23 -11.64 9.84
CA ASN A 87 0.32 -12.56 10.84
C ASN A 87 1.59 -12.03 11.52
N TRP A 88 1.86 -10.73 11.40
CA TRP A 88 3.03 -10.07 11.94
C TRP A 88 2.65 -8.76 12.62
N GLN A 89 3.54 -8.24 13.47
CA GLN A 89 3.36 -7.00 14.19
C GLN A 89 4.70 -6.26 14.38
N LEU A 90 4.62 -4.96 14.67
CA LEU A 90 5.77 -4.15 15.06
C LEU A 90 5.84 -4.03 16.58
N GLN A 91 7.06 -3.91 17.09
CA GLN A 91 7.27 -3.57 18.49
C GLN A 91 7.29 -2.05 18.65
N MET A 92 6.34 -1.52 19.41
CA MET A 92 6.33 -0.11 19.78
C MET A 92 7.34 0.10 20.92
N ILE A 93 8.18 1.12 20.80
CA ILE A 93 9.00 1.59 21.91
C ILE A 93 8.03 2.31 22.87
N ASP A 94 8.10 1.99 24.17
CA ASP A 94 7.40 2.75 25.21
C ASP A 94 7.83 4.21 25.13
N ARG A 95 7.00 5.04 24.50
CA ARG A 95 7.15 6.49 24.51
C ARG A 95 6.52 6.97 25.81
N GLU A 96 7.28 7.66 26.65
CA GLU A 96 6.69 8.53 27.68
C GLU A 96 5.90 9.63 26.95
N MET A 97 4.63 9.34 26.65
CA MET A 97 3.73 10.28 25.98
C MET A 97 3.29 11.33 27.00
N ASP A 98 3.66 12.58 26.73
CA ASP A 98 3.09 13.73 27.41
C ASP A 98 1.58 13.76 27.12
N VAL A 99 0.77 13.63 28.16
CA VAL A 99 -0.68 13.27 28.15
C VAL A 99 -1.55 14.26 27.35
N THR A 100 -1.01 15.39 26.92
CA THR A 100 -1.73 16.51 26.31
C THR A 100 -2.03 16.36 24.81
N VAL A 101 -1.35 15.46 24.09
CA VAL A 101 -1.54 15.25 22.64
C VAL A 101 -2.47 14.08 22.32
N ALA A 102 -2.74 13.20 23.29
CA ALA A 102 -3.39 11.91 23.05
C ALA A 102 -4.88 12.02 22.67
N THR A 103 -5.64 13.00 23.18
CA THR A 103 -7.11 12.87 23.21
C THR A 103 -7.86 13.38 21.97
N THR A 104 -7.20 14.10 21.05
CA THR A 104 -7.89 14.77 19.93
C THR A 104 -7.72 14.07 18.58
N ASN A 105 -6.78 13.13 18.45
CA ASN A 105 -6.39 12.58 17.14
C ASN A 105 -6.15 11.06 17.13
N GLU A 106 -6.77 10.32 18.05
CA GLU A 106 -6.58 8.86 18.19
C GLU A 106 -6.95 8.10 16.93
N LYS A 107 -8.05 8.50 16.25
CA LYS A 107 -8.48 7.85 15.00
C LYS A 107 -7.52 8.06 13.84
N GLY A 108 -7.01 9.28 13.67
CA GLY A 108 -6.02 9.58 12.63
C GLY A 108 -4.73 8.80 12.86
N ALA A 109 -4.29 8.69 14.13
CA ALA A 109 -3.11 7.93 14.47
C ALA A 109 -3.25 6.42 14.17
N GLU A 110 -4.45 5.84 14.34
CA GLU A 110 -4.72 4.44 13.98
C GLU A 110 -4.72 4.22 12.46
N GLU A 111 -5.33 5.14 11.69
CA GLU A 111 -5.34 5.11 10.22
C GLU A 111 -3.93 5.23 9.63
N ASP A 112 -3.14 6.20 10.12
CA ASP A 112 -1.74 6.41 9.72
C ASP A 112 -0.88 5.18 10.05
N TYR A 113 -1.13 4.55 11.20
CA TYR A 113 -0.43 3.33 11.60
C TYR A 113 -0.77 2.15 10.67
N GLU A 114 -2.04 1.97 10.31
CA GLU A 114 -2.45 0.92 9.38
C GLU A 114 -1.88 1.15 7.97
N GLU A 115 -1.89 2.40 7.45
CA GLU A 115 -1.25 2.74 6.17
C GLU A 115 0.24 2.42 6.18
N PHE A 116 0.93 2.70 7.29
CA PHE A 116 2.34 2.35 7.44
C PHE A 116 2.57 0.83 7.39
N LEU A 117 1.69 0.01 7.99
CA LEU A 117 1.80 -1.44 7.90
C LEU A 117 1.54 -1.96 6.47
N GLU A 118 0.60 -1.34 5.74
CA GLU A 118 0.34 -1.65 4.32
C GLU A 118 1.56 -1.32 3.44
N ASP A 119 2.19 -0.16 3.64
CA ASP A 119 3.39 0.22 2.88
C ASP A 119 4.57 -0.73 3.15
N LEU A 120 4.69 -1.25 4.39
CA LEU A 120 5.66 -2.30 4.69
C LEU A 120 5.36 -3.61 3.98
N GLU A 121 4.09 -3.98 3.79
CA GLU A 121 3.69 -5.16 3.00
C GLU A 121 3.97 -4.99 1.51
N GLU A 122 3.80 -3.78 0.99
CA GLU A 122 3.88 -3.49 -0.44
C GLU A 122 5.30 -3.20 -0.94
N ASP A 123 6.15 -2.54 -0.13
CA ASP A 123 7.51 -2.16 -0.54
C ASP A 123 8.61 -2.80 0.32
N THR A 124 9.33 -3.75 -0.29
CA THR A 124 10.50 -4.41 0.32
C THR A 124 11.64 -3.45 0.66
N ILE A 125 11.77 -2.30 -0.01
CA ILE A 125 12.79 -1.28 0.26
C ILE A 125 12.48 -0.57 1.56
N TYR A 126 11.23 -0.13 1.73
CA TYR A 126 10.75 0.47 2.99
C TYR A 126 10.89 -0.51 4.15
N ARG A 127 10.60 -1.78 3.90
CA ARG A 127 10.67 -2.86 4.90
C ARG A 127 12.07 -3.14 5.45
N LYS A 128 13.13 -2.97 4.64
CA LYS A 128 14.51 -3.42 4.98
C LYS A 128 15.04 -3.00 6.35
N ASN A 129 14.62 -1.84 6.84
CA ASN A 129 15.15 -1.26 8.08
C ASN A 129 14.16 -1.34 9.25
N VAL A 130 13.11 -2.16 9.12
CA VAL A 130 12.08 -2.34 10.15
C VAL A 130 12.10 -3.77 10.65
N ASN A 131 12.15 -3.93 11.98
CA ASN A 131 12.06 -5.24 12.60
C ASN A 131 10.61 -5.71 12.61
N ILE A 132 10.34 -6.81 11.93
CA ILE A 132 9.01 -7.42 11.85
C ILE A 132 8.98 -8.62 12.78
N PHE A 133 7.96 -8.71 13.64
CA PHE A 133 7.82 -9.80 14.60
C PHE A 133 6.62 -10.67 14.25
N PHE A 134 6.78 -11.98 14.40
CA PHE A 134 5.68 -12.93 14.23
C PHE A 134 4.61 -12.71 15.29
N ASN A 135 3.32 -12.67 14.89
CA ASN A 135 2.20 -12.57 15.80
C ASN A 135 1.50 -13.94 15.97
N PRO A 136 1.77 -14.68 17.07
CA PRO A 136 1.16 -15.99 17.30
C PRO A 136 -0.34 -15.92 17.61
N GLY A 137 -0.86 -14.76 18.03
CA GLY A 137 -2.29 -14.57 18.32
C GLY A 137 -3.17 -14.56 17.07
N LEU A 138 -2.57 -14.40 15.88
CA LEU A 138 -3.25 -14.38 14.58
C LEU A 138 -2.95 -15.64 13.75
N GLN A 139 -2.33 -16.65 14.37
CA GLN A 139 -2.02 -17.90 13.71
C GLN A 139 -3.32 -18.64 13.38
N THR A 140 -3.60 -18.78 12.07
CA THR A 140 -4.66 -19.59 11.43
C THR A 140 -6.07 -18.98 11.35
N VAL A 141 -6.26 -17.99 10.48
CA VAL A 141 -7.42 -18.09 9.58
C VAL A 141 -6.97 -18.99 8.44
N ALA A 142 -7.59 -20.16 8.33
CA ALA A 142 -7.23 -21.22 7.42
C ALA A 142 -6.93 -20.71 6.00
N VAL A 143 -5.92 -21.32 5.39
CA VAL A 143 -5.56 -21.28 3.96
C VAL A 143 -6.71 -21.78 3.04
N GLY A 144 -7.96 -21.82 3.54
CA GLY A 144 -9.11 -22.42 2.88
C GLY A 144 -10.32 -21.49 2.69
N ASP A 145 -10.26 -20.21 3.11
CA ASP A 145 -11.37 -19.25 2.92
C ASP A 145 -10.87 -17.81 2.70
N SER A 146 -9.79 -17.63 1.94
CA SER A 146 -9.32 -16.30 1.58
C SER A 146 -9.77 -15.95 0.16
N ASP A 147 -10.91 -15.26 0.05
CA ASP A 147 -11.30 -14.44 -1.13
C ASP A 147 -10.28 -13.30 -1.45
N VAL A 148 -9.06 -13.38 -0.92
CA VAL A 148 -8.01 -12.38 -1.04
C VAL A 148 -7.04 -12.90 -2.08
N SER A 149 -6.90 -12.16 -3.19
CA SER A 149 -6.05 -12.55 -4.31
C SER A 149 -4.65 -12.95 -3.84
N GLU A 150 -4.09 -14.00 -4.47
CA GLU A 150 -2.69 -14.42 -4.27
C GLU A 150 -1.70 -13.28 -4.61
N ASP A 151 -2.12 -12.31 -5.43
CA ASP A 151 -1.32 -11.16 -5.84
C ASP A 151 -1.15 -10.08 -4.76
N VAL A 152 -1.82 -10.22 -3.61
CA VAL A 152 -1.70 -9.23 -2.52
C VAL A 152 -0.31 -9.37 -1.86
N PRO A 153 0.48 -8.28 -1.78
CA PRO A 153 1.80 -8.30 -1.15
C PRO A 153 1.71 -8.73 0.32
N ARG A 154 2.64 -9.59 0.74
CA ARG A 154 2.75 -10.08 2.12
C ARG A 154 4.21 -10.12 2.56
N VAL A 155 4.43 -10.03 3.87
CA VAL A 155 5.75 -10.26 4.46
C VAL A 155 6.03 -11.76 4.51
N GLY A 156 7.19 -12.19 4.02
CA GLY A 156 7.60 -13.58 4.07
C GLY A 156 7.91 -14.04 5.49
N LEU A 157 7.61 -15.29 5.81
CA LEU A 157 7.92 -15.86 7.14
C LEU A 157 9.42 -15.81 7.48
N GLU A 158 10.29 -15.91 6.48
CA GLU A 158 11.75 -15.80 6.63
C GLU A 158 12.20 -14.42 7.13
N GLU A 159 11.40 -13.37 6.88
CA GLU A 159 11.71 -12.00 7.30
C GLU A 159 11.22 -11.71 8.73
N MET A 160 10.44 -12.62 9.34
CA MET A 160 9.83 -12.41 10.65
C MET A 160 10.74 -12.90 11.78
N LEU A 161 10.90 -12.05 12.79
CA LEU A 161 11.60 -12.37 14.03
C LEU A 161 10.65 -13.00 15.05
N GLN A 162 11.19 -13.87 15.90
CA GLN A 162 10.50 -14.30 17.10
C GLN A 162 10.72 -13.27 18.21
N GLU A 163 9.66 -12.94 18.93
CA GLU A 163 9.77 -12.10 20.11
C GLU A 163 10.55 -12.83 21.21
N MET A 164 11.63 -12.22 21.71
CA MET A 164 12.38 -12.75 22.84
C MET A 164 11.92 -12.07 24.13
N THR A 165 11.22 -12.82 24.98
CA THR A 165 10.91 -12.42 26.35
C THR A 165 11.99 -12.95 27.30
N ILE A 166 12.77 -12.04 27.89
CA ILE A 166 13.79 -12.42 28.90
C ILE A 166 13.06 -12.59 30.23
N ASN A 167 12.71 -13.84 30.55
CA ASN A 167 12.27 -14.20 31.90
C ASN A 167 13.52 -14.28 32.81
N ASP A 168 14.01 -13.14 33.34
CA ASP A 168 15.08 -13.12 34.35
C ASP A 168 14.51 -13.66 35.68
N ARG A 169 14.35 -14.99 35.75
CA ARG A 169 14.00 -15.69 36.98
C ARG A 169 15.31 -16.02 37.70
N ARG A 170 15.79 -15.06 38.50
CA ARG A 170 16.84 -15.33 39.48
C ARG A 170 16.23 -16.12 40.64
N ASP A 171 16.72 -17.34 40.80
CA ASP A 171 16.68 -18.05 42.09
C ASP A 171 17.66 -17.41 43.08
#